data_AF-A0A353JBA7-F1
#
_entry.id   AF-A0A353JBA7-F1
#
_cell.length_a   1.000
_cell.length_b   1.000
_cell.length_c   1.000
_cell.angle_alpha   90.00
_cell.angle_beta   90.00
_cell.angle_gamma   90.00
#
_symmetry.space_group_name_H-M   'P 1'
#
loop_
_entity.id
_entity.type
_entity.pdbx_description
1 polymer ?
#
loop_
_entity_poly.entity_id
_entity_poly.type
_entity_poly.pdbx_seq_one_letter_code
_entity_poly.pdbx_strand_id
1 'polypeptide(L)'
;MNKKKLFVLLPAVMLTLAGCNETNSTTSNTNTSTTTTVVEVAQPVSIEAEHGSVVADKTEALVGEEVTLTVSVDEGYHFVDLKVNGASVVVNDNVAKVTMVEGGLNVKLEVAQDTHNVTIAKMEHGNVTADKAKAVVGEKVTLTVAPEADYELDKLLVNGAEVKAENNVAVVDMVKGGLAVS
;
A
#
# COMPACT_ATOMS: atom_id res chain seq x y z
N MET A 1 40.63 1.47 13.05
CA MET A 1 40.16 1.52 11.65
C MET A 1 39.83 2.97 11.30
N ASN A 2 40.66 3.55 10.43
CA ASN A 2 40.59 4.82 9.70
C ASN A 2 39.75 6.00 10.23
N LYS A 3 40.46 6.92 10.92
CA LYS A 3 40.07 8.32 11.14
C LYS A 3 40.16 9.08 9.81
N LYS A 4 39.07 9.68 9.32
CA LYS A 4 39.14 10.58 8.16
C LYS A 4 39.66 11.94 8.61
N LYS A 5 40.86 12.29 8.14
CA LYS A 5 41.42 13.65 8.23
C LYS A 5 40.68 14.54 7.24
N LEU A 6 40.17 15.67 7.72
CA LEU A 6 39.69 16.78 6.91
C LEU A 6 40.73 17.90 7.00
N PHE A 7 41.45 18.11 5.90
CA PHE A 7 42.26 19.28 5.58
C PHE A 7 42.16 19.39 4.06
N VAL A 8 41.93 20.56 3.45
CA VAL A 8 43.02 21.44 3.01
C VAL A 8 42.43 22.72 2.39
N LEU A 9 42.95 23.85 2.88
CA LEU A 9 43.32 25.13 2.26
C LEU A 9 42.37 25.96 1.36
N LEU A 10 42.06 27.16 1.86
CA LEU A 10 41.96 28.41 1.10
C LEU A 10 43.26 28.71 0.32
N PRO A 11 43.16 29.36 -0.85
CA PRO A 11 44.11 30.39 -1.21
C PRO A 11 43.42 31.75 -1.33
N ALA A 12 43.85 32.69 -0.47
CA ALA A 12 43.77 34.11 -0.75
C ALA A 12 44.96 34.49 -1.64
N VAL A 13 44.70 35.13 -2.78
CA VAL A 13 45.72 35.93 -3.48
C VAL A 13 45.08 37.25 -3.90
N MET A 14 45.67 38.33 -3.39
CA MET A 14 45.40 39.72 -3.71
C MET A 14 46.78 40.27 -4.12
N LEU A 15 46.96 40.72 -5.36
CA LEU A 15 48.01 41.66 -5.72
C LEU A 15 47.77 42.30 -7.10
N THR A 16 48.33 43.49 -7.25
CA THR A 16 47.87 44.66 -8.00
C THR A 16 48.63 44.93 -9.31
N LEU A 17 48.00 45.77 -10.17
CA LEU A 17 48.53 46.73 -11.16
C LEU A 17 49.81 46.40 -11.97
N ALA A 18 49.66 46.40 -13.30
CA ALA A 18 50.40 47.27 -14.24
C ALA A 18 49.73 47.20 -15.63
N GLY A 19 49.54 48.36 -16.28
CA GLY A 19 49.04 48.45 -17.66
C GLY A 19 50.15 48.29 -18.70
N CYS A 20 49.77 47.97 -19.94
CA CYS A 20 50.26 48.58 -21.19
C CYS A 20 49.54 47.98 -22.42
N ASN A 21 49.57 48.76 -23.49
CA ASN A 21 48.73 48.74 -24.70
C ASN A 21 49.34 47.91 -25.86
N GLU A 22 48.51 47.65 -26.90
CA GLU A 22 48.81 47.31 -28.32
C GLU A 22 49.25 45.87 -28.73
N THR A 23 48.32 45.23 -29.46
CA THR A 23 48.47 44.42 -30.70
C THR A 23 49.63 43.40 -30.86
N ASN A 24 49.30 42.10 -30.81
CA ASN A 24 49.66 41.13 -31.86
C ASN A 24 48.84 39.82 -31.77
N SER A 25 48.40 39.32 -32.92
CA SER A 25 47.68 38.06 -33.09
C SER A 25 48.60 36.87 -32.79
N THR A 26 48.22 36.00 -31.86
CA THR A 26 48.75 34.62 -31.77
C THR A 26 47.69 33.71 -31.15
N THR A 27 47.28 32.74 -31.96
CA THR A 27 46.44 31.58 -31.65
C THR A 27 46.77 30.99 -30.28
N SER A 28 45.80 31.00 -29.36
CA SER A 28 45.78 30.13 -28.18
C SER A 28 44.47 29.38 -28.17
N ASN A 29 44.55 28.19 -28.74
CA ASN A 29 43.72 27.03 -28.51
C ASN A 29 43.59 26.77 -27.00
N THR A 30 42.56 27.34 -26.39
CA THR A 30 42.08 26.92 -25.07
C THR A 30 41.00 25.87 -25.27
N ASN A 31 41.41 24.60 -25.35
CA ASN A 31 40.51 23.50 -25.00
C ASN A 31 40.25 23.59 -23.50
N THR A 32 39.32 24.45 -23.12
CA THR A 32 38.72 24.44 -21.80
C THR A 32 37.81 23.22 -21.74
N SER A 33 38.39 22.07 -21.39
CA SER A 33 37.63 20.90 -20.99
C SER A 33 37.05 21.20 -19.61
N THR A 34 35.85 21.77 -19.61
CA THR A 34 34.99 21.81 -18.44
C THR A 34 34.68 20.37 -18.07
N THR A 35 35.37 19.86 -17.06
CA THR A 35 34.99 18.61 -16.40
C THR A 35 33.74 18.93 -15.59
N THR A 36 32.56 18.81 -16.21
CA THR A 36 31.28 18.86 -15.51
C THR A 36 31.26 17.71 -14.51
N THR A 37 31.39 18.04 -13.22
CA THR A 37 31.23 17.06 -12.14
C THR A 37 29.74 16.76 -12.02
N VAL A 38 29.28 15.64 -12.58
CA VAL A 38 27.91 15.17 -12.40
C VAL A 38 27.82 14.60 -11.00
N VAL A 39 27.11 15.29 -10.11
CA VAL A 39 26.78 14.79 -8.78
C VAL A 39 25.48 14.01 -8.89
N GLU A 40 25.53 12.70 -8.69
CA GLU A 40 24.32 11.88 -8.64
C GLU A 40 23.56 12.17 -7.33
N VAL A 41 22.26 12.42 -7.45
CA VAL A 41 21.40 12.77 -6.31
C VAL A 41 20.47 11.58 -6.03
N ALA A 42 20.46 11.13 -4.78
CA ALA A 42 19.54 10.08 -4.35
C ALA A 42 18.09 10.58 -4.43
N GLN A 43 17.22 9.73 -4.95
CA GLN A 43 15.79 9.98 -5.14
C GLN A 43 15.00 9.32 -4.00
N PRO A 44 13.87 9.90 -3.57
CA PRO A 44 13.12 9.42 -2.40
C PRO A 44 12.18 8.25 -2.72
N VAL A 45 11.80 7.50 -1.68
CA VAL A 45 10.68 6.55 -1.68
C VAL A 45 9.60 7.06 -0.74
N SER A 46 8.39 7.27 -1.27
CA SER A 46 7.19 7.67 -0.52
C SER A 46 6.19 6.53 -0.52
N ILE A 47 5.66 6.17 0.64
CA ILE A 47 4.78 5.01 0.83
C ILE A 47 3.45 5.46 1.43
N GLU A 48 2.36 5.04 0.79
CA GLU A 48 0.99 5.15 1.28
C GLU A 48 0.42 3.73 1.44
N ALA A 49 0.08 3.37 2.67
CA ALA A 49 -0.51 2.07 2.99
C ALA A 49 -1.61 2.24 4.04
N GLU A 50 -2.76 1.67 3.76
CA GLU A 50 -3.90 1.58 4.66
C GLU A 50 -4.29 0.11 4.80
N HIS A 51 -4.68 -0.32 6.01
CA HIS A 51 -4.99 -1.73 6.34
C HIS A 51 -3.88 -2.72 5.95
N GLY A 52 -2.63 -2.27 6.11
CA GLY A 52 -1.41 -3.04 5.86
C GLY A 52 -0.17 -2.16 6.02
N SER A 53 0.98 -2.71 5.63
CA SER A 53 2.27 -2.01 5.66
C SER A 53 3.09 -2.33 4.43
N VAL A 54 3.84 -1.34 3.95
CA VAL A 54 4.93 -1.55 2.99
C VAL A 54 6.22 -0.99 3.58
N VAL A 55 7.28 -1.79 3.59
CA VAL A 55 8.60 -1.39 4.09
C VAL A 55 9.61 -1.46 2.95
N ALA A 56 10.25 -0.34 2.64
CA ALA A 56 11.38 -0.31 1.73
C ALA A 56 12.69 -0.63 2.47
N ASP A 57 13.58 -1.37 1.83
CA ASP A 57 14.94 -1.60 2.32
C ASP A 57 15.77 -0.32 2.40
N LYS A 58 15.42 0.69 1.58
CA LYS A 58 16.00 2.03 1.56
C LYS A 58 14.94 3.08 1.26
N THR A 59 15.01 4.20 1.98
CA THR A 59 14.11 5.35 1.82
C THR A 59 14.59 6.33 0.75
N GLU A 60 15.84 6.21 0.31
CA GLU A 60 16.42 6.94 -0.81
C GLU A 60 17.38 6.03 -1.59
N ALA A 61 17.47 6.19 -2.91
CA ALA A 61 18.36 5.39 -3.77
C ALA A 61 18.82 6.19 -5.00
N LEU A 62 19.93 5.82 -5.61
CA LEU A 62 20.34 6.44 -6.89
C LEU A 62 19.46 5.93 -8.04
N VAL A 63 19.26 6.74 -9.08
CA VAL A 63 18.51 6.31 -10.27
C VAL A 63 19.14 5.06 -10.87
N GLY A 64 18.32 4.06 -11.16
CA GLY A 64 18.77 2.76 -11.67
C GLY A 64 19.08 1.72 -10.59
N GLU A 65 19.16 2.10 -9.31
CA GLU A 65 19.31 1.12 -8.22
C GLU A 65 18.01 0.35 -7.97
N GLU A 66 18.13 -0.93 -7.61
CA GLU A 66 17.01 -1.75 -7.14
C GLU A 66 16.63 -1.36 -5.70
N VAL A 67 15.33 -1.17 -5.45
CA VAL A 67 14.70 -1.01 -4.13
C VAL A 67 13.82 -2.23 -3.89
N THR A 68 13.95 -2.84 -2.71
CA THR A 68 13.13 -3.99 -2.29
C THR A 68 12.04 -3.51 -1.35
N LEU A 69 10.79 -3.83 -1.68
CA LEU A 69 9.60 -3.53 -0.90
C LEU A 69 9.06 -4.80 -0.27
N THR A 70 8.82 -4.80 1.03
CA THR A 70 8.16 -5.90 1.77
C THR A 70 6.75 -5.48 2.13
N VAL A 71 5.75 -6.28 1.76
CA VAL A 71 4.32 -6.00 1.91
C VAL A 71 3.71 -6.91 2.98
N SER A 72 2.96 -6.32 3.91
CA SER A 72 2.09 -7.03 4.85
C SER A 72 0.68 -6.45 4.76
N VAL A 73 -0.33 -7.30 4.93
CA VAL A 73 -1.75 -6.91 4.96
C VAL A 73 -2.31 -7.24 6.34
N ASP A 74 -3.16 -6.36 6.87
CA ASP A 74 -3.75 -6.55 8.19
C ASP A 74 -4.78 -7.70 8.20
N GLU A 75 -5.06 -8.26 9.37
CA GLU A 75 -6.07 -9.31 9.50
C GLU A 75 -7.46 -8.81 9.07
N GLY A 76 -8.20 -9.65 8.31
CA GLY A 76 -9.52 -9.30 7.78
C GLY A 76 -9.47 -8.53 6.46
N TYR A 77 -8.29 -8.40 5.85
CA TYR A 77 -8.09 -7.84 4.53
C TYR A 77 -7.22 -8.79 3.68
N HIS A 78 -7.31 -8.63 2.36
CA HIS A 78 -6.42 -9.31 1.41
C HIS A 78 -5.78 -8.32 0.44
N PHE A 79 -4.60 -8.71 -0.04
CA PHE A 79 -3.84 -7.98 -1.05
C PHE A 79 -4.64 -7.90 -2.36
N VAL A 80 -4.76 -6.70 -2.93
CA VAL A 80 -5.34 -6.47 -4.25
C VAL A 80 -4.27 -6.07 -5.26
N ASP A 81 -3.49 -5.03 -4.94
CA ASP A 81 -2.45 -4.52 -5.83
C ASP A 81 -1.37 -3.75 -5.05
N LEU A 82 -0.20 -3.61 -5.65
CA LEU A 82 0.84 -2.68 -5.22
C LEU A 82 1.18 -1.79 -6.41
N LYS A 83 0.85 -0.50 -6.31
CA LYS A 83 1.16 0.46 -7.36
C LYS A 83 2.44 1.20 -7.03
N VAL A 84 3.33 1.30 -8.00
CA VAL A 84 4.52 2.14 -7.94
C VAL A 84 4.48 3.13 -9.10
N ASN A 85 4.48 4.42 -8.79
CA ASN A 85 4.28 5.52 -9.75
C ASN A 85 3.03 5.32 -10.63
N GLY A 86 1.96 4.80 -10.02
CA GLY A 86 0.67 4.55 -10.69
C GLY A 86 0.58 3.24 -11.48
N ALA A 87 1.68 2.48 -11.63
CA ALA A 87 1.69 1.20 -12.32
C ALA A 87 1.70 0.02 -11.34
N SER A 88 0.91 -1.02 -11.60
CA SER A 88 0.88 -2.26 -10.81
C SER A 88 2.22 -2.99 -10.89
N VAL A 89 2.72 -3.45 -9.76
CA VAL A 89 3.97 -4.20 -9.63
C VAL A 89 3.67 -5.59 -9.10
N VAL A 90 4.37 -6.58 -9.65
CA VAL A 90 4.25 -7.96 -9.20
C VAL A 90 4.87 -8.09 -7.80
N VAL A 91 4.08 -8.60 -6.87
CA VAL A 91 4.52 -8.99 -5.53
C VAL A 91 4.58 -10.52 -5.46
N ASN A 92 5.75 -11.07 -5.19
CA ASN A 92 5.97 -12.50 -5.00
C ASN A 92 6.48 -12.74 -3.59
N ASP A 93 5.89 -13.68 -2.86
CA ASP A 93 6.27 -13.99 -1.47
C ASP A 93 6.38 -12.73 -0.60
N ASN A 94 5.37 -11.85 -0.70
CA ASN A 94 5.31 -10.58 0.00
C ASN A 94 6.41 -9.55 -0.37
N VAL A 95 7.16 -9.80 -1.44
CA VAL A 95 8.26 -8.94 -1.87
C VAL A 95 8.03 -8.42 -3.29
N ALA A 96 8.23 -7.11 -3.48
CA ALA A 96 8.34 -6.48 -4.78
C ALA A 96 9.74 -5.86 -4.95
N LYS A 97 10.27 -5.94 -6.16
CA LYS A 97 11.54 -5.30 -6.54
C LYS A 97 11.27 -4.30 -7.62
N VAL A 98 11.70 -3.06 -7.40
CA VAL A 98 11.48 -1.95 -8.33
C VAL A 98 12.76 -1.18 -8.52
N THR A 99 12.93 -0.60 -9.70
CA THR A 99 14.09 0.24 -10.01
C THR A 99 13.77 1.69 -9.70
N MET A 100 14.67 2.36 -8.98
CA MET A 100 14.55 3.78 -8.70
C MET A 100 14.60 4.60 -9.99
N VAL A 101 13.68 5.55 -10.13
CA VAL A 101 13.59 6.44 -11.29
C VAL A 101 13.81 7.89 -10.89
N GLU A 102 14.03 8.75 -11.88
CA GLU A 102 14.09 10.19 -11.67
C GLU A 102 12.76 10.69 -11.06
N GLY A 103 12.85 11.52 -10.01
CA GLY A 103 11.69 11.98 -9.25
C GLY A 103 11.26 11.05 -8.11
N GLY A 104 11.87 9.86 -7.99
CA GLY A 104 11.60 8.92 -6.90
C GLY A 104 10.49 7.92 -7.16
N LEU A 105 10.11 7.21 -6.11
CA LEU A 105 9.03 6.22 -6.11
C LEU A 105 7.89 6.66 -5.20
N ASN A 106 6.67 6.68 -5.74
CA ASN A 106 5.43 6.76 -4.98
C ASN A 106 4.79 5.38 -4.97
N VAL A 107 4.71 4.77 -3.79
CA VAL A 107 4.22 3.41 -3.58
C VAL A 107 2.87 3.48 -2.89
N LYS A 108 1.86 2.81 -3.46
CA LYS A 108 0.52 2.71 -2.90
C LYS A 108 0.11 1.26 -2.77
N LEU A 109 -0.22 0.84 -1.55
CA LEU A 109 -0.82 -0.47 -1.28
C LEU A 109 -2.34 -0.40 -1.45
N GLU A 110 -2.89 -1.31 -2.25
CA GLU A 110 -4.34 -1.48 -2.41
C GLU A 110 -4.75 -2.83 -1.81
N VAL A 111 -5.68 -2.78 -0.88
CA VAL A 111 -6.22 -3.94 -0.16
C VAL A 111 -7.74 -3.88 -0.14
N ALA A 112 -8.38 -5.03 -0.02
CA ALA A 112 -9.82 -5.15 0.12
C ALA A 112 -10.17 -5.91 1.40
N GLN A 113 -11.25 -5.49 2.05
CA GLN A 113 -11.73 -6.15 3.25
C GLN A 113 -12.36 -7.50 2.92
N ASP A 114 -12.08 -8.51 3.75
CA ASP A 114 -12.63 -9.84 3.61
C ASP A 114 -14.13 -9.85 3.94
N THR A 115 -14.87 -10.64 3.16
CA THR A 115 -16.30 -10.86 3.38
C THR A 115 -16.58 -12.33 3.61
N HIS A 116 -17.59 -12.62 4.42
CA HIS A 116 -18.04 -13.96 4.73
C HIS A 116 -19.49 -14.17 4.32
N ASN A 117 -19.84 -15.41 4.00
CA ASN A 117 -21.15 -15.76 3.46
C ASN A 117 -22.20 -15.88 4.57
N VAL A 118 -23.44 -15.54 4.21
CA VAL A 118 -24.65 -15.94 4.92
C VAL A 118 -25.26 -17.10 4.16
N THR A 119 -25.32 -18.27 4.79
CA THR A 119 -25.87 -19.50 4.20
C THR A 119 -27.13 -19.86 4.95
N ILE A 120 -28.26 -19.91 4.26
CA ILE A 120 -29.56 -20.23 4.84
C ILE A 120 -29.94 -21.64 4.37
N ALA A 121 -30.19 -22.53 5.33
CA ALA A 121 -30.68 -23.87 5.06
C ALA A 121 -32.10 -23.82 4.48
N LYS A 122 -32.46 -24.84 3.69
CA LYS A 122 -33.83 -24.99 3.25
C LYS A 122 -34.72 -25.25 4.47
N MET A 123 -35.79 -24.49 4.60
CA MET A 123 -36.81 -24.69 5.63
C MET A 123 -38.07 -25.29 5.01
N GLU A 124 -38.80 -26.05 5.81
CA GLU A 124 -40.13 -26.54 5.48
C GLU A 124 -41.15 -25.60 6.13
N HIS A 125 -42.29 -25.36 5.46
CA HIS A 125 -43.40 -24.56 5.96
C HIS A 125 -43.07 -23.09 6.30
N GLY A 126 -42.10 -22.52 5.59
CA GLY A 126 -41.68 -21.14 5.74
C GLY A 126 -40.38 -20.85 5.02
N ASN A 127 -39.89 -19.62 5.18
CA ASN A 127 -38.60 -19.21 4.63
C ASN A 127 -37.88 -18.23 5.57
N VAL A 128 -36.56 -18.20 5.49
CA VAL A 128 -35.74 -17.14 6.07
C VAL A 128 -34.96 -16.46 4.96
N THR A 129 -34.93 -15.13 4.96
CA THR A 129 -34.09 -14.34 4.06
C THR A 129 -33.08 -13.53 4.85
N ALA A 130 -31.97 -13.18 4.21
CA ALA A 130 -31.02 -12.21 4.73
C ALA A 130 -31.06 -10.97 3.84
N ASP A 131 -30.84 -9.80 4.42
CA ASP A 131 -30.70 -8.54 3.68
C ASP A 131 -29.45 -8.54 2.77
N LYS A 132 -28.44 -9.34 3.11
CA LYS A 132 -27.20 -9.53 2.33
C LYS A 132 -26.71 -10.98 2.37
N ALA A 133 -26.15 -11.43 1.25
CA ALA A 133 -25.56 -12.77 1.13
C ALA A 133 -24.11 -12.83 1.64
N LYS A 134 -23.44 -11.67 1.77
CA LYS A 134 -22.10 -11.54 2.33
C LYS A 134 -22.00 -10.29 3.20
N ALA A 135 -21.16 -10.33 4.21
CA ALA A 135 -20.87 -9.20 5.09
C ALA A 135 -19.44 -9.27 5.62
N VAL A 136 -18.89 -8.15 6.08
CA VAL A 136 -17.60 -8.12 6.80
C VAL A 136 -17.78 -8.53 8.26
N VAL A 137 -16.75 -9.04 8.92
CA VAL A 137 -16.84 -9.39 10.35
C VAL A 137 -17.29 -8.19 11.19
N GLY A 138 -18.24 -8.41 12.09
CA GLY A 138 -18.85 -7.38 12.94
C GLY A 138 -19.93 -6.54 12.24
N GLU A 139 -20.13 -6.69 10.93
CA GLU A 139 -21.26 -6.05 10.25
C GLU A 139 -22.57 -6.78 10.60
N LYS A 140 -23.62 -5.99 10.80
CA LYS A 140 -24.96 -6.52 11.07
C LYS A 140 -25.58 -7.13 9.81
N VAL A 141 -26.11 -8.33 9.97
CA VAL A 141 -26.96 -9.03 9.02
C VAL A 141 -28.35 -9.13 9.60
N THR A 142 -29.34 -8.73 8.82
CA THR A 142 -30.76 -8.78 9.20
C THR A 142 -31.40 -10.00 8.55
N LEU A 143 -31.90 -10.91 9.38
CA LEU A 143 -32.65 -12.08 8.99
C LEU A 143 -34.15 -11.81 9.12
N THR A 144 -34.91 -12.10 8.07
CA THR A 144 -36.38 -11.99 8.08
C THR A 144 -36.97 -13.39 7.96
N VAL A 145 -37.81 -13.75 8.92
CA VAL A 145 -38.53 -15.02 8.97
C VAL A 145 -39.92 -14.83 8.37
N ALA A 146 -40.35 -15.75 7.52
CA ALA A 146 -41.68 -15.76 6.93
C ALA A 146 -42.27 -17.17 7.02
N PRO A 147 -42.95 -17.51 8.13
CA PRO A 147 -43.70 -18.76 8.24
C PRO A 147 -44.83 -18.80 7.20
N GLU A 148 -45.16 -19.99 6.71
CA GLU A 148 -46.39 -20.20 5.92
C GLU A 148 -47.64 -20.03 6.79
N ALA A 149 -48.80 -19.87 6.15
CA ALA A 149 -50.07 -19.78 6.87
C ALA A 149 -50.29 -21.02 7.74
N ASP A 150 -50.81 -20.80 8.95
CA ASP A 150 -51.04 -21.82 9.99
C ASP A 150 -49.76 -22.43 10.62
N TYR A 151 -48.58 -21.88 10.33
CA TYR A 151 -47.31 -22.22 10.99
C TYR A 151 -46.73 -21.04 11.78
N GLU A 152 -45.94 -21.35 12.80
CA GLU A 152 -45.19 -20.37 13.61
C GLU A 152 -43.71 -20.80 13.71
N LEU A 153 -42.84 -19.84 14.03
CA LEU A 153 -41.41 -20.11 14.25
C LEU A 153 -41.22 -20.84 15.58
N ASP A 154 -40.71 -22.08 15.53
CA ASP A 154 -40.23 -22.79 16.73
C ASP A 154 -38.89 -22.21 17.19
N LYS A 155 -37.86 -22.31 16.33
CA LYS A 155 -36.51 -21.83 16.61
C LYS A 155 -35.84 -21.29 15.37
N LEU A 156 -34.98 -20.29 15.57
CA LEU A 156 -34.03 -19.82 14.58
C LEU A 156 -32.62 -20.05 15.14
N LEU A 157 -31.83 -20.89 14.48
CA LEU A 157 -30.45 -21.13 14.85
C LEU A 157 -29.52 -20.39 13.91
N VAL A 158 -28.54 -19.68 14.47
CA VAL A 158 -27.42 -19.10 13.72
C VAL A 158 -26.14 -19.72 14.27
N ASN A 159 -25.39 -20.40 13.42
CA ASN A 159 -24.20 -21.17 13.79
C ASN A 159 -24.46 -22.15 14.94
N GLY A 160 -25.65 -22.76 14.98
CA GLY A 160 -26.09 -23.72 16.00
C GLY A 160 -26.54 -23.10 17.33
N ALA A 161 -26.51 -21.77 17.47
CA ALA A 161 -27.03 -21.06 18.64
C ALA A 161 -28.40 -20.45 18.35
N GLU A 162 -29.33 -20.58 19.29
CA GLU A 162 -30.68 -20.02 19.18
C GLU A 162 -30.64 -18.49 19.24
N VAL A 163 -31.26 -17.84 18.26
CA VAL A 163 -31.38 -16.38 18.15
C VAL A 163 -32.85 -16.01 18.23
N LYS A 164 -33.15 -14.98 19.01
CA LYS A 164 -34.52 -14.47 19.12
C LYS A 164 -34.87 -13.64 17.88
N ALA A 165 -36.01 -13.95 17.27
CA ALA A 165 -36.64 -13.11 16.27
C ALA A 165 -37.75 -12.28 16.94
N GLU A 166 -37.67 -10.97 16.83
CA GLU A 166 -38.70 -10.04 17.28
C GLU A 166 -39.44 -9.49 16.06
N ASN A 167 -40.77 -9.61 16.04
CA ASN A 167 -41.58 -9.25 14.87
C ASN A 167 -41.07 -9.90 13.57
N ASN A 168 -40.71 -11.18 13.66
CA ASN A 168 -40.12 -11.97 12.57
C ASN A 168 -38.77 -11.48 12.05
N VAL A 169 -38.06 -10.64 12.82
CA VAL A 169 -36.74 -10.12 12.46
C VAL A 169 -35.71 -10.49 13.51
N ALA A 170 -34.57 -11.02 13.07
CA ALA A 170 -33.38 -11.22 13.90
C ALA A 170 -32.20 -10.44 13.32
N VAL A 171 -31.38 -9.83 14.18
CA VAL A 171 -30.17 -9.13 13.76
C VAL A 171 -28.98 -9.80 14.43
N VAL A 172 -28.01 -10.21 13.63
CA VAL A 172 -26.80 -10.89 14.08
C VAL A 172 -25.57 -10.24 13.49
N ASP A 173 -24.48 -10.20 14.27
CA ASP A 173 -23.19 -9.73 13.77
C ASP A 173 -22.50 -10.86 12.99
N MET A 174 -21.98 -10.53 11.82
CA MET A 174 -21.20 -11.46 11.02
C MET A 174 -19.93 -11.87 11.78
N VAL A 175 -19.60 -13.16 11.71
CA VAL A 175 -18.41 -13.72 12.38
C VAL A 175 -17.44 -14.28 11.36
N LYS A 176 -16.19 -14.48 11.80
CA LYS A 176 -15.17 -15.20 11.02
C LYS A 176 -15.70 -16.60 10.70
N GLY A 177 -15.72 -16.95 9.41
CA GLY A 177 -16.28 -18.22 8.92
C GLY A 177 -17.72 -18.14 8.41
N GLY A 178 -18.40 -17.00 8.58
CA GLY A 178 -19.75 -16.76 8.06
C GLY A 178 -20.88 -17.10 9.03
N LEU A 179 -22.10 -16.99 8.52
CA LEU A 179 -23.32 -17.35 9.22
C LEU A 179 -23.99 -18.54 8.53
N ALA A 180 -24.30 -19.58 9.29
CA ALA A 180 -25.15 -20.70 8.88
C ALA A 180 -26.48 -20.60 9.63
N VAL A 181 -27.56 -20.42 8.90
CA VAL A 181 -28.91 -20.21 9.43
C VAL A 181 -29.75 -21.47 9.19
N SER A 182 -30.41 -21.97 10.23
CA SER A 182 -31.26 -23.17 10.17
C SER A 182 -32.39 -23.15 11.18
#